data_AF-A0A0D2M2N0-F1
#
_entry.id   AF-A0A0D2M2N0-F1
#
_cell.length_a   1.000
_cell.length_b   1.000
_cell.length_c   1.000
_cell.angle_alpha   90.00
_cell.angle_beta   90.00
_cell.angle_gamma   90.00
#
_symmetry.space_group_name_H-M   'P 1'
#
loop_
_entity.id
_entity.type
_entity.pdbx_description
1 polymer ?
#
loop_
_entity_poly.entity_id
_entity_poly.type
_entity_poly.pdbx_seq_one_letter_code
_entity_poly.pdbx_strand_id
1 'polypeptide(L)'
;MRVHSAAPSIRAYAPASGAVDLLAGSGAEPSPEIVVNNAAPASVGISGMASLAWRNGTLWVGTNSLLHAIDLAANMLTTVSGDGTAGFGGPEISTPVQHSGIYGLTLAQADGAVYLAET
;
A
#
# COMPACT_ATOMS: atom_id res chain seq x y z
N MET A 1 -17.61 -17.71 -19.93
CA MET A 1 -16.98 -18.00 -18.63
C MET A 1 -16.03 -16.87 -18.33
N ARG A 2 -16.43 -15.88 -17.52
CA ARG A 2 -15.56 -14.76 -17.16
C ARG A 2 -14.61 -15.25 -16.06
N VAL A 3 -13.35 -15.41 -16.43
CA VAL A 3 -12.25 -15.50 -15.47
C VAL A 3 -12.23 -14.14 -14.79
N HIS A 4 -12.71 -14.05 -13.55
CA HIS A 4 -12.58 -12.80 -12.79
C HIS A 4 -11.09 -12.69 -12.49
N SER A 5 -10.44 -11.66 -13.02
CA SER A 5 -9.15 -11.27 -12.48
C SER A 5 -9.42 -10.94 -11.01
N ALA A 6 -8.71 -11.58 -10.08
CA ALA A 6 -8.95 -11.33 -8.67
C ALA A 6 -8.52 -9.89 -8.37
N ALA A 7 -9.47 -9.04 -8.04
CA ALA A 7 -9.18 -7.68 -7.65
C ALA A 7 -8.30 -7.65 -6.39
N PRO A 8 -7.17 -6.92 -6.40
CA PRO A 8 -6.25 -6.89 -5.28
C PRO A 8 -6.93 -6.25 -4.06
N SER A 9 -6.80 -6.90 -2.91
CA SER A 9 -7.37 -6.44 -1.63
C SER A 9 -6.49 -6.83 -0.46
N ILE A 10 -6.48 -5.97 0.56
CA ILE A 10 -5.98 -6.30 1.90
C ILE A 10 -7.18 -6.68 2.75
N ARG A 11 -7.08 -7.83 3.43
CA ARG A 11 -8.16 -8.36 4.27
C ARG A 11 -7.68 -8.55 5.69
N ALA A 12 -8.50 -8.16 6.65
CA ALA A 12 -8.27 -8.41 8.06
C ALA A 12 -9.00 -9.69 8.47
N TYR A 13 -8.29 -10.62 9.10
CA TYR A 13 -8.87 -11.85 9.64
C TYR A 13 -8.97 -11.74 11.17
N ALA A 14 -10.16 -11.95 11.72
CA ALA A 14 -10.41 -11.98 13.15
C ALA A 14 -10.34 -13.44 13.67
N PRO A 15 -9.26 -13.86 14.35
CA PRO A 15 -9.06 -15.28 14.68
C PRO A 15 -10.09 -15.84 15.65
N ALA A 16 -10.66 -14.99 16.51
CA ALA A 16 -11.65 -15.39 17.51
C ALA A 16 -13.01 -15.73 16.89
N SER A 17 -13.41 -15.06 15.81
CA SER A 17 -14.72 -15.22 15.16
C SER A 17 -14.65 -15.91 13.80
N GLY A 18 -13.45 -16.00 13.21
CA GLY A 18 -13.28 -16.45 11.82
C GLY A 18 -13.72 -15.43 10.77
N ALA A 19 -14.10 -14.21 11.18
CA ALA A 19 -14.55 -13.18 10.25
C ALA A 19 -13.40 -12.65 9.37
N VAL A 20 -13.71 -12.30 8.12
CA VAL A 20 -12.77 -11.70 7.17
C VAL A 20 -13.39 -10.41 6.64
N ASP A 21 -12.76 -9.28 6.93
CA ASP A 21 -13.21 -7.96 6.51
C ASP A 21 -12.29 -7.38 5.43
N LEU A 22 -12.87 -6.61 4.50
CA LEU A 22 -12.11 -5.85 3.51
C LEU A 22 -11.51 -4.63 4.20
N LEU A 23 -10.17 -4.61 4.34
CA LEU A 23 -9.47 -3.47 4.90
C LEU A 23 -9.17 -2.42 3.84
N ALA A 24 -8.56 -2.81 2.72
CA ALA A 24 -8.18 -1.89 1.64
C ALA A 24 -8.23 -2.55 0.26
N GLY A 25 -8.32 -1.73 -0.78
CA GLY A 25 -8.62 -2.19 -2.13
C GLY A 25 -10.14 -2.29 -2.32
N SER A 26 -10.65 -1.85 -3.46
CA SER A 26 -12.10 -1.79 -3.73
C SER A 26 -12.70 -3.12 -4.19
N GLY A 27 -11.88 -4.16 -4.41
CA GLY A 27 -12.37 -5.42 -4.97
C GLY A 27 -12.87 -5.30 -6.42
N ALA A 28 -12.64 -4.16 -7.09
CA ALA A 28 -12.90 -3.95 -8.51
C ALA A 28 -11.63 -4.20 -9.36
N GLU A 29 -11.80 -4.36 -10.68
CA GLU A 29 -10.70 -4.56 -11.64
C GLU A 29 -9.53 -3.57 -11.39
N PRO A 30 -8.27 -3.99 -11.62
CA PRO A 30 -7.11 -3.18 -11.31
C PRO A 30 -7.19 -1.80 -11.97
N SER A 31 -7.31 -0.76 -11.17
CA SER A 31 -7.12 0.63 -11.58
C SER A 31 -5.63 0.95 -11.68
N PRO A 32 -5.22 2.00 -12.42
CA PRO A 32 -3.87 2.54 -12.27
C PRO A 32 -3.57 2.84 -10.79
N GLU A 33 -2.29 2.81 -10.43
CA GLU A 33 -1.85 3.26 -9.10
C GLU A 33 -2.14 4.76 -8.99
N ILE A 34 -2.78 5.17 -7.89
CA ILE A 34 -3.25 6.55 -7.69
C ILE A 34 -2.66 7.11 -6.41
N VAL A 35 -2.13 8.32 -6.51
CA VAL A 35 -1.73 9.11 -5.34
C VAL A 35 -2.98 9.58 -4.60
N VAL A 36 -3.09 9.22 -3.32
CA VAL A 36 -4.25 9.52 -2.48
C VAL A 36 -3.84 10.30 -1.24
N ASN A 37 -4.69 11.23 -0.81
CA ASN A 37 -4.48 12.03 0.39
C ASN A 37 -5.73 11.90 1.29
N ASN A 38 -5.61 11.09 2.35
CA ASN A 38 -6.66 10.84 3.34
C ASN A 38 -7.97 10.28 2.75
N ALA A 39 -7.90 9.17 2.01
CA ALA A 39 -9.07 8.46 1.47
C ALA A 39 -9.49 7.27 2.36
N ALA A 40 -10.75 6.81 2.27
CA ALA A 40 -11.14 5.56 2.92
C ALA A 40 -10.48 4.36 2.20
N PRO A 41 -9.72 3.49 2.88
CA PRO A 41 -8.90 2.47 2.20
C PRO A 41 -9.70 1.48 1.34
N ALA A 42 -10.92 1.12 1.75
CA ALA A 42 -11.81 0.24 0.98
C ALA A 42 -12.50 0.92 -0.23
N SER A 43 -12.37 2.25 -0.37
CA SER A 43 -12.94 3.02 -1.49
C SER A 43 -11.95 3.22 -2.65
N VAL A 44 -10.68 2.88 -2.45
CA VAL A 44 -9.60 3.09 -3.42
C VAL A 44 -9.19 1.75 -4.01
N GLY A 45 -9.10 1.67 -5.34
CA GLY A 45 -8.44 0.55 -6.02
C GLY A 45 -6.93 0.67 -5.85
N ILE A 46 -6.34 -0.16 -5.00
CA ILE A 46 -4.89 -0.22 -4.81
C ILE A 46 -4.37 -1.37 -5.65
N SER A 47 -3.78 -1.06 -6.80
CA SER A 47 -3.12 -2.04 -7.65
C SER A 47 -1.65 -2.23 -7.26
N GLY A 48 -1.06 -3.35 -7.68
CA GLY A 48 0.38 -3.57 -7.52
C GLY A 48 0.88 -3.85 -6.11
N MET A 49 -0.01 -4.04 -5.12
CA MET A 49 0.40 -4.34 -3.74
C MET A 49 1.30 -5.57 -3.69
N ALA A 50 2.51 -5.40 -3.13
CA ALA A 50 3.53 -6.45 -3.07
C ALA A 50 4.06 -6.68 -1.66
N SER A 51 4.04 -5.66 -0.79
CA SER A 51 4.63 -5.74 0.54
C SER A 51 3.80 -5.01 1.60
N LEU A 52 3.91 -5.48 2.84
CA LEU A 52 3.24 -4.92 4.01
C LEU A 52 4.18 -4.87 5.21
N ALA A 53 4.06 -3.83 6.03
CA ALA A 53 4.56 -3.84 7.41
C ALA A 53 3.64 -3.04 8.32
N TRP A 54 3.71 -3.32 9.62
CA TRP A 54 2.84 -2.68 10.60
C TRP A 54 3.66 -2.13 11.77
N ARG A 55 3.27 -0.94 12.26
CA ARG A 55 3.78 -0.38 13.52
C ARG A 55 2.76 0.61 14.08
N ASN A 56 2.48 0.49 15.39
CA ASN A 56 1.69 1.45 16.17
C ASN A 56 0.34 1.84 15.54
N GLY A 57 -0.38 0.87 14.96
CA GLY A 57 -1.70 1.11 14.37
C GLY A 57 -1.67 1.63 12.93
N THR A 58 -0.49 1.79 12.33
CA THR A 58 -0.34 2.11 10.90
C THR A 58 0.10 0.88 10.14
N LEU A 59 -0.63 0.53 9.09
CA LEU A 59 -0.24 -0.46 8.10
C LEU A 59 0.38 0.23 6.88
N TRP A 60 1.64 -0.09 6.60
CA TRP A 60 2.37 0.39 5.43
C TRP A 60 2.22 -0.61 4.30
N VAL A 61 1.99 -0.09 3.09
CA VAL A 61 1.71 -0.89 1.90
C VAL A 61 2.62 -0.41 0.77
N GLY A 62 3.49 -1.30 0.29
CA GLY A 62 4.28 -1.06 -0.91
C GLY A 62 3.57 -1.59 -2.15
N THR A 63 3.48 -0.76 -3.20
CA THR A 63 2.98 -1.13 -4.52
C THR A 63 4.12 -1.14 -5.56
N ASN A 64 3.82 -1.12 -6.86
CA ASN A 64 4.87 -1.02 -7.87
C ASN A 64 5.55 0.36 -7.86
N SER A 65 4.84 1.42 -7.51
CA SER A 65 5.34 2.79 -7.61
C SER A 65 5.01 3.70 -6.42
N LEU A 66 4.21 3.21 -5.46
CA LEU A 66 3.71 4.00 -4.33
C LEU A 66 3.97 3.29 -3.00
N LEU A 67 4.36 4.09 -2.01
CA LEU A 67 4.30 3.71 -0.60
C LEU A 67 3.05 4.37 0.01
N HIS A 68 2.13 3.57 0.51
CA HIS A 68 0.98 4.04 1.26
C HIS A 68 1.09 3.74 2.75
N ALA A 69 0.45 4.57 3.55
CA ALA A 69 0.17 4.35 4.96
C ALA A 69 -1.34 4.32 5.18
N ILE A 70 -1.78 3.33 5.96
CA ILE A 70 -3.16 3.19 6.42
C ILE A 70 -3.17 3.37 7.93
N ASP A 71 -3.76 4.46 8.41
CA ASP A 71 -4.12 4.60 9.83
C ASP A 71 -5.36 3.74 10.10
N LEU A 72 -5.18 2.67 10.88
CA LEU A 72 -6.25 1.72 11.18
C LEU A 72 -7.27 2.26 12.17
N ALA A 73 -6.90 3.23 13.01
CA ALA A 73 -7.82 3.84 13.98
C ALA A 73 -8.69 4.89 13.30
N ALA A 74 -8.11 5.70 12.42
CA ALA A 74 -8.83 6.71 11.66
C ALA A 74 -9.50 6.17 10.38
N ASN A 75 -9.16 4.94 9.97
CA ASN A 75 -9.57 4.34 8.70
C ASN A 75 -9.22 5.25 7.50
N MET A 76 -7.96 5.72 7.44
CA MET A 76 -7.47 6.64 6.42
C MET A 76 -6.26 6.07 5.69
N LEU A 77 -6.28 6.13 4.36
CA LEU A 77 -5.21 5.78 3.43
C LEU A 77 -4.57 7.06 2.86
N THR A 78 -3.25 7.14 2.93
CA THR A 78 -2.46 8.25 2.38
C THR A 78 -1.23 7.72 1.66
N THR A 79 -0.94 8.26 0.47
CA THR A 79 0.34 8.06 -0.22
C THR A 79 1.41 8.88 0.48
N VAL A 80 2.47 8.21 0.94
CA VAL A 80 3.59 8.82 1.66
C VAL A 80 4.78 9.10 0.74
N SER A 81 4.99 8.23 -0.26
CA SER A 81 6.06 8.36 -1.25
C SER A 81 5.62 7.72 -2.58
N GLY A 82 6.22 8.15 -3.69
CA GLY A 82 5.81 7.76 -5.03
C GLY A 82 5.00 8.84 -5.78
N ASP A 83 5.12 8.87 -7.10
CA ASP A 83 4.33 9.72 -8.01
C ASP A 83 3.30 8.92 -8.84
N GLY A 84 3.27 7.60 -8.69
CA GLY A 84 2.41 6.69 -9.46
C GLY A 84 3.07 6.17 -10.74
N THR A 85 4.33 6.54 -11.00
CA THR A 85 5.13 6.09 -12.15
C THR A 85 6.25 5.18 -11.67
N ALA A 86 6.28 3.94 -12.18
CA ALA A 86 7.36 3.02 -11.85
C ALA A 86 8.70 3.49 -12.45
N GLY A 87 9.76 3.55 -11.64
CA GLY A 87 11.08 4.02 -12.07
C GLY A 87 12.08 4.12 -10.92
N PHE A 88 13.30 4.59 -11.22
CA PHE A 88 14.33 4.84 -10.22
C PHE A 88 14.69 6.32 -10.23
N GLY A 89 14.40 7.02 -9.13
CA GLY A 89 14.57 8.48 -8.99
C GLY A 89 16.03 9.00 -9.03
N GLY A 90 17.03 8.15 -9.24
CA GLY A 90 18.43 8.53 -9.26
C GLY A 90 18.99 8.89 -7.87
N PRO A 91 20.28 9.29 -7.77
CA PRO A 91 20.94 9.58 -6.50
C PRO A 91 20.47 10.88 -5.83
N GLU A 92 19.81 11.77 -6.57
CA GLU A 92 19.22 12.99 -6.04
C GLU A 92 17.71 12.79 -5.83
N ILE A 93 17.34 12.35 -4.64
CA ILE A 93 15.95 12.07 -4.26
C ILE A 93 15.17 13.40 -4.23
N SER A 94 14.35 13.64 -5.25
CA SER A 94 13.30 14.67 -5.20
C SER A 94 11.99 14.04 -4.72
N THR A 95 11.15 14.83 -4.02
CA THR A 95 9.81 14.39 -3.63
C THR A 95 8.79 14.97 -4.62
N PRO A 96 7.90 14.15 -5.21
CA PRO A 96 7.80 12.70 -5.06
C PRO A 96 8.90 11.94 -5.84
N VAL A 97 9.41 10.84 -5.25
CA VAL A 97 10.41 9.95 -5.87
C VAL A 97 9.71 8.85 -6.66
N GLN A 98 10.32 8.37 -7.75
CA GLN A 98 9.86 7.17 -8.44
C GLN A 98 10.38 5.91 -7.73
N HIS A 99 9.50 4.93 -7.57
CA HIS A 99 9.82 3.60 -7.04
C HIS A 99 9.67 2.55 -8.14
N SER A 100 10.50 1.50 -8.12
CA SER A 100 10.37 0.35 -9.03
C SER A 100 10.16 -0.91 -8.20
N GLY A 101 8.89 -1.26 -7.98
CA GLY A 101 8.49 -2.49 -7.31
C GLY A 101 8.92 -2.57 -5.85
N ILE A 102 8.10 -2.09 -4.91
CA ILE A 102 8.41 -2.21 -3.48
C ILE A 102 8.07 -3.64 -3.01
N TYR A 103 9.00 -4.57 -3.18
CA TYR A 103 8.81 -6.00 -2.89
C TYR A 103 9.15 -6.37 -1.44
N GLY A 104 9.97 -5.57 -0.75
CA GLY A 104 10.28 -5.76 0.65
C GLY A 104 10.07 -4.48 1.43
N LEU A 105 9.48 -4.58 2.63
CA LEU A 105 9.20 -3.43 3.47
C LEU A 105 9.40 -3.78 4.94
N THR A 106 10.13 -2.94 5.67
CA THR A 106 10.30 -3.04 7.12
C THR A 106 10.41 -1.68 7.78
N LEU A 107 10.26 -1.63 9.10
CA LEU A 107 10.25 -0.41 9.90
C LEU A 107 11.33 -0.52 10.98
N ALA A 108 12.17 0.51 11.12
CA ALA A 108 13.10 0.57 12.25
C ALA A 108 12.35 0.71 13.57
N GLN A 109 12.81 -0.04 14.57
CA GLN A 109 12.20 0.01 15.90
C GLN A 109 12.49 1.30 16.65
N ALA A 110 13.64 1.94 16.40
CA ALA A 110 14.07 3.12 17.15
C ALA A 110 13.28 4.38 16.78
N ASP A 111 13.14 4.66 15.48
CA ASP A 111 12.59 5.91 14.96
C ASP A 111 11.37 5.69 14.04
N GLY A 112 11.18 4.49 13.49
CA GLY A 112 10.12 4.21 12.53
C GLY A 112 10.47 4.49 11.09
N ALA A 113 11.75 4.68 10.77
CA ALA A 113 12.17 4.79 9.38
C ALA A 113 11.67 3.58 8.58
N VAL A 114 11.07 3.84 7.41
CA VAL A 114 10.58 2.82 6.49
C VAL A 114 11.73 2.45 5.55
N TYR A 115 12.09 1.18 5.52
CA TYR A 115 13.09 0.65 4.59
C TYR A 115 12.37 -0.14 3.50
N LEU A 116 12.70 0.18 2.26
CA LEU A 116 12.10 -0.39 1.06
C LEU A 116 13.17 -1.18 0.30
N ALA A 117 12.78 -2.33 -0.25
CA ALA A 117 13.57 -3.09 -1.21
C ALA A 117 12.87 -3.06 -2.56
N GLU A 118 13.59 -2.58 -3.59
CA GLU A 118 13.08 -2.27 -4.93
C GLU A 118 13.89 -3.01 -6.01
N THR A 119 13.26 -3.34 -7.15
CA THR A 119 13.93 -3.92 -8.34
C THR A 119 13.32 -3.48 -9.65
#